data_AF-A0A848Z2V8-F1
#
_entry.id   AF-A0A848Z2V8-F1
#
_cell.length_a   1.000
_cell.length_b   1.000
_cell.length_c   1.000
_cell.angle_alpha   90.00
_cell.angle_beta   90.00
_cell.angle_gamma   90.00
#
_symmetry.space_group_name_H-M   'P 1'
#
loop_
_entity.id
_entity.type
_entity.pdbx_description
1 polymer ?
#
loop_
_entity_poly.entity_id
_entity_poly.type
_entity_poly.pdbx_seq_one_letter_code
_entity_poly.pdbx_strand_id
1 'polypeptide(L)'
;MKNTLVLFSLILFVCCGCDSLPDYAMSVEGAYSDQVLSALISISDVNIPREKLSCEINGSDSAGLYNDVTVGDFMTSFILSSHSHLSRNNQFASSIACIGEETLVCNWIYGIRTKSGEESWDMVLRFTYDAHTESIRQDSLACIQVP
;
A
#
# COMPACT_ATOMS: atom_id res chain seq x y z
N MET A 1 50.93 3.34 49.02
CA MET A 1 50.49 3.84 47.70
C MET A 1 49.68 2.75 47.01
N LYS A 2 48.65 3.16 46.28
CA LYS A 2 47.51 2.40 45.72
C LYS A 2 47.90 1.16 44.90
N ASN A 3 47.09 0.11 44.97
CA ASN A 3 46.54 -0.57 43.78
C ASN A 3 45.56 -1.68 44.20
N THR A 4 44.26 -1.33 44.17
CA THR A 4 43.17 -2.29 44.24
C THR A 4 42.67 -2.54 42.83
N LEU A 5 42.79 -3.78 42.37
CA LEU A 5 42.13 -4.29 41.17
C LEU A 5 40.62 -4.19 41.33
N VAL A 6 39.95 -3.56 40.36
CA VAL A 6 38.54 -3.81 40.07
C VAL A 6 38.39 -3.92 38.56
N LEU A 7 38.09 -5.15 38.11
CA LEU A 7 37.76 -5.49 36.74
C LEU A 7 36.24 -5.30 36.58
N PHE A 8 35.81 -4.31 35.82
CA PHE A 8 34.46 -4.22 35.26
C PHE A 8 34.60 -3.68 33.84
N SER A 9 34.57 -4.56 32.84
CA SER A 9 34.33 -4.14 31.46
C SER A 9 32.85 -4.35 31.16
N LEU A 10 32.15 -3.22 31.13
CA LEU A 10 30.79 -3.07 30.63
C LEU A 10 30.78 -3.23 29.12
N ILE A 11 29.79 -3.98 28.65
CA ILE A 11 29.37 -4.08 27.25
C ILE A 11 28.89 -2.70 26.80
N LEU A 12 29.54 -2.12 25.79
CA LEU A 12 29.03 -0.96 25.07
C LEU A 12 28.70 -1.37 23.63
N PHE A 13 27.40 -1.55 23.41
CA PHE A 13 26.78 -1.56 22.10
C PHE A 13 27.11 -0.25 21.38
N VAL A 14 27.86 -0.34 20.29
CA VAL A 14 28.00 0.75 19.33
C VAL A 14 26.73 0.77 18.49
N CYS A 15 25.86 1.73 18.76
CA CYS A 15 24.74 2.08 17.91
C CYS A 15 25.26 2.49 16.53
N CYS A 16 25.03 1.65 15.52
CA CYS A 16 24.91 2.14 14.15
C CYS A 16 23.68 3.07 14.12
N GLY A 17 23.94 4.37 14.16
CA GLY A 17 22.94 5.39 13.84
C GLY A 17 22.55 5.25 12.38
N CYS A 18 21.55 4.42 12.12
CA CYS A 18 20.70 4.61 10.96
C CYS A 18 19.75 5.73 11.37
N ASP A 19 19.83 6.88 10.70
CA ASP A 19 18.83 7.94 10.78
C ASP A 19 17.50 7.37 10.28
N SER A 20 16.78 6.67 11.15
CA SER A 20 15.38 6.35 10.94
C SER A 20 14.62 7.66 11.09
N LEU A 21 14.21 8.20 9.94
CA LEU A 21 13.21 9.26 9.83
C LEU A 21 12.09 9.03 10.85
N PRO A 22 11.59 10.10 11.49
CA PRO A 22 10.61 9.96 12.55
C PRO A 22 9.34 9.28 12.00
N ASP A 23 9.00 8.18 12.65
CA ASP A 23 7.88 7.27 12.41
C ASP A 23 6.53 7.93 12.77
N TYR A 24 6.26 9.14 12.25
CA TYR A 24 4.94 9.77 12.28
C TYR A 24 4.14 9.37 11.05
N ALA A 25 4.08 8.07 10.76
CA ALA A 25 2.92 7.51 10.10
C ALA A 25 1.96 7.11 11.22
N MET A 26 1.02 8.01 11.53
CA MET A 26 -0.15 7.63 12.31
C MET A 26 -0.91 6.63 11.44
N SER A 27 -0.63 5.33 11.61
CA SER A 27 -1.35 4.25 10.96
C SER A 27 -2.77 4.29 11.51
N VAL A 28 -3.69 4.92 10.78
CA VAL A 28 -5.13 4.85 11.05
C VAL A 28 -5.64 3.48 10.56
N GLU A 29 -4.97 2.41 10.99
CA GLU A 29 -5.40 1.04 10.75
C GLU A 29 -6.66 0.79 11.60
N GLY A 30 -7.82 0.90 10.95
CA GLY A 30 -9.06 0.29 11.44
C GLY A 30 -10.23 1.20 11.81
N ALA A 31 -10.05 2.53 11.95
CA ALA A 31 -11.18 3.40 12.31
C ALA A 31 -12.17 3.64 11.15
N TYR A 32 -11.69 3.55 9.91
CA TYR A 32 -12.45 3.87 8.70
C TYR A 32 -12.48 2.75 7.65
N SER A 33 -11.99 1.54 7.98
CA SER A 33 -11.80 0.48 6.97
C SER A 33 -13.10 0.11 6.25
N ASP A 34 -14.19 -0.01 7.00
CA ASP A 34 -15.49 -0.45 6.46
C ASP A 34 -16.13 0.65 5.62
N GLN A 35 -16.05 1.91 6.08
CA GLN A 35 -16.57 3.06 5.35
C GLN A 35 -15.79 3.31 4.06
N VAL A 36 -14.46 3.22 4.11
CA VAL A 36 -13.60 3.36 2.93
C VAL A 36 -13.87 2.25 1.92
N LEU A 37 -14.01 1.00 2.36
CA LEU A 37 -14.35 -0.11 1.47
C LEU A 37 -15.75 0.07 0.85
N SER A 38 -16.73 0.50 1.65
CA SER A 38 -18.08 0.83 1.17
C SER A 38 -18.05 1.94 0.11
N ALA A 39 -17.26 2.99 0.34
CA ALA A 39 -17.09 4.08 -0.60
C ALA A 39 -16.39 3.64 -1.89
N LEU A 40 -15.41 2.73 -1.83
CA LEU A 40 -14.78 2.14 -3.01
C LEU A 40 -15.75 1.30 -3.83
N ILE A 41 -16.61 0.51 -3.19
CA ILE A 41 -17.66 -0.28 -3.85
C ILE A 41 -18.64 0.66 -4.58
N SER A 42 -19.04 1.77 -3.95
CA SER A 42 -20.02 2.70 -4.52
C SER A 42 -19.51 3.48 -5.72
N ILE A 43 -18.18 3.58 -5.90
CA ILE A 43 -17.54 4.20 -7.07
C ILE A 43 -16.88 3.16 -8.01
N SER A 44 -17.26 1.90 -7.92
CA SER A 44 -16.62 0.82 -8.69
C SER A 44 -16.69 0.99 -10.21
N ASP A 45 -17.65 1.76 -10.74
CA ASP A 45 -17.78 2.09 -12.16
C ASP A 45 -17.03 3.36 -12.58
N VAL A 46 -16.40 4.07 -11.64
CA VAL A 46 -15.67 5.30 -11.91
C VAL A 46 -14.30 4.99 -12.53
N ASN A 47 -14.00 5.68 -13.63
CA ASN A 47 -12.71 5.62 -14.29
C ASN A 47 -11.62 6.31 -13.46
N ILE A 48 -10.46 5.67 -13.38
CA ILE A 48 -9.22 6.28 -12.91
C ILE A 48 -8.72 7.21 -14.02
N PRO A 49 -8.41 8.49 -13.74
CA PRO A 49 -7.90 9.42 -14.74
C PRO A 49 -6.68 8.86 -15.47
N ARG A 50 -6.68 8.91 -16.81
CA ARG A 50 -5.66 8.27 -17.64
C ARG A 50 -4.26 8.79 -17.34
N GLU A 51 -4.13 10.08 -17.09
CA GLU A 51 -2.87 10.73 -16.71
C GLU A 51 -2.35 10.31 -15.32
N LYS A 52 -3.15 9.57 -14.55
CA LYS A 52 -2.84 9.03 -13.22
C LYS A 52 -2.88 7.49 -13.18
N LEU A 53 -2.95 6.84 -14.33
CA LEU A 53 -2.95 5.39 -14.48
C LEU A 53 -1.55 4.92 -14.89
N SER A 54 -0.77 4.46 -13.93
CA SER A 54 0.61 3.97 -14.09
C SER A 54 0.77 2.53 -13.60
N CYS A 55 -0.28 1.72 -13.78
CA CYS A 55 -0.33 0.36 -13.28
C CYS A 55 -0.99 -0.56 -14.32
N GLU A 56 -0.53 -1.80 -14.41
CA GLU A 56 -1.03 -2.77 -15.39
C GLU A 56 -2.20 -3.58 -14.83
N ILE A 57 -3.41 -3.03 -14.98
CA ILE A 57 -4.66 -3.68 -14.60
C ILE A 57 -5.25 -4.25 -15.89
N ASN A 58 -5.46 -5.58 -15.95
CA ASN A 58 -5.96 -6.37 -17.10
C ASN A 58 -4.94 -7.07 -18.02
N GLY A 59 -3.64 -7.08 -17.68
CA GLY A 59 -2.64 -8.02 -18.22
C GLY A 59 -2.53 -8.15 -19.75
N SER A 60 -2.90 -7.13 -20.53
CA SER A 60 -2.93 -7.24 -21.98
C SER A 60 -1.77 -6.49 -22.64
N ASP A 61 -0.69 -7.23 -22.88
CA ASP A 61 0.40 -6.89 -23.80
C ASP A 61 -0.05 -6.85 -25.29
N SER A 62 -1.36 -6.97 -25.61
CA SER A 62 -1.79 -7.20 -27.01
C SER A 62 -3.04 -6.46 -27.47
N ALA A 63 -3.71 -5.67 -26.62
CA ALA A 63 -4.92 -4.95 -27.01
C ALA A 63 -4.93 -3.50 -26.48
N GLY A 64 -3.98 -2.70 -26.98
CA GLY A 64 -4.06 -1.23 -26.98
C GLY A 64 -3.82 -0.56 -25.63
N LEU A 65 -2.87 0.38 -25.63
CA LEU A 65 -2.55 1.36 -24.57
C LEU A 65 -3.71 2.32 -24.19
N TYR A 66 -4.97 1.90 -24.34
CA TYR A 66 -6.13 2.82 -24.35
C TYR A 66 -7.39 2.31 -23.65
N ASN A 67 -7.30 1.26 -22.82
CA ASN A 67 -8.47 0.84 -22.06
C ASN A 67 -8.63 1.73 -20.82
N ASP A 68 -9.81 2.31 -20.67
CA ASP A 68 -10.19 2.97 -19.42
C ASP A 68 -10.20 1.91 -18.31
N VAL A 69 -9.56 2.23 -17.18
CA VAL A 69 -9.50 1.37 -16.00
C VAL A 69 -10.39 1.99 -14.94
N THR A 70 -11.31 1.20 -14.41
CA THR A 70 -12.20 1.59 -13.32
C THR A 70 -11.66 1.19 -11.96
N VAL A 71 -12.23 1.75 -10.89
CA VAL A 71 -11.98 1.26 -9.52
C VAL A 71 -12.36 -0.22 -9.39
N GLY A 72 -13.44 -0.65 -10.05
CA GLY A 72 -13.90 -2.05 -10.08
C GLY A 72 -12.89 -3.00 -10.75
N ASP A 73 -12.20 -2.56 -11.80
CA ASP A 73 -11.12 -3.33 -12.42
C ASP A 73 -9.95 -3.54 -11.44
N PHE A 74 -9.60 -2.50 -10.67
CA PHE A 74 -8.60 -2.62 -9.60
C PHE A 74 -9.02 -3.62 -8.51
N MET A 75 -10.27 -3.53 -8.06
CA MET A 75 -10.82 -4.48 -7.09
C MET A 75 -10.86 -5.92 -7.61
N THR A 76 -11.20 -6.09 -8.89
CA THR A 76 -11.22 -7.40 -9.55
C THR A 76 -9.81 -7.97 -9.64
N SER A 77 -8.83 -7.15 -10.01
CA SER A 77 -7.43 -7.55 -10.03
C SER A 77 -6.94 -7.95 -8.64
N PHE A 78 -7.28 -7.21 -7.59
CA PHE A 78 -7.02 -7.61 -6.20
C PHE A 78 -7.62 -8.99 -5.85
N ILE A 79 -8.90 -9.22 -6.20
CA ILE A 79 -9.59 -10.50 -5.95
C ILE A 79 -8.91 -11.63 -6.73
N LEU A 80 -8.59 -11.43 -8.01
CA LEU A 80 -7.91 -12.43 -8.83
C LEU A 80 -6.52 -12.75 -8.27
N SER A 81 -5.73 -11.72 -7.91
CA SER A 81 -4.42 -11.88 -7.30
C SER A 81 -4.52 -12.69 -6.01
N SER A 82 -5.39 -12.29 -5.07
CA SER A 82 -5.58 -12.96 -3.77
C SER A 82 -6.00 -14.43 -3.87
N HIS A 83 -6.69 -14.83 -4.94
CA HIS A 83 -7.07 -16.23 -5.19
C HIS A 83 -6.05 -17.01 -6.04
N SER A 84 -5.22 -16.32 -6.83
CA SER A 84 -4.22 -16.93 -7.72
C SER A 84 -3.01 -17.54 -7.01
N HIS A 85 -2.92 -17.42 -5.68
CA HIS A 85 -1.84 -17.98 -4.82
C HIS A 85 -1.76 -19.51 -4.74
N LEU A 86 -2.32 -20.22 -5.73
CA LEU A 86 -2.09 -21.66 -5.92
C LEU A 86 -0.65 -22.00 -6.34
N SER A 87 0.22 -21.00 -6.59
CA SER A 87 1.67 -21.21 -6.72
C SER A 87 2.34 -21.19 -5.34
N ARG A 88 2.73 -22.38 -4.84
CA ARG A 88 3.13 -22.71 -3.45
C ARG A 88 4.25 -21.85 -2.80
N ASN A 89 4.88 -20.94 -3.55
CA ASN A 89 6.07 -20.20 -3.10
C ASN A 89 5.85 -18.68 -2.91
N ASN A 90 4.68 -18.15 -3.26
CA ASN A 90 4.41 -16.71 -3.22
C ASN A 90 3.55 -16.33 -2.01
N GLN A 91 3.89 -15.25 -1.34
CA GLN A 91 3.05 -14.65 -0.29
C GLN A 91 2.25 -13.51 -0.89
N PHE A 92 0.93 -13.54 -0.71
CA PHE A 92 0.10 -12.38 -0.97
C PHE A 92 0.26 -11.37 0.16
N ALA A 93 0.45 -10.11 -0.18
CA ALA A 93 0.34 -9.03 0.78
C ALA A 93 -0.73 -8.05 0.29
N SER A 94 -1.55 -7.57 1.23
CA SER A 94 -2.48 -6.49 0.97
C SER A 94 -2.69 -5.65 2.21
N SER A 95 -2.79 -4.34 2.04
CA SER A 95 -3.10 -3.41 3.11
C SER A 95 -3.88 -2.21 2.57
N ILE A 96 -4.67 -1.60 3.43
CA ILE A 96 -5.27 -0.30 3.15
C ILE A 96 -4.88 0.62 4.30
N ALA A 97 -4.24 1.74 3.97
CA ALA A 97 -3.76 2.70 4.93
C ALA A 97 -4.24 4.10 4.55
N CYS A 98 -4.77 4.82 5.53
CA CYS A 98 -5.27 6.18 5.36
C CYS A 98 -4.57 7.10 6.37
N ILE A 99 -4.17 8.29 5.92
CA ILE A 99 -3.52 9.30 6.75
C ILE A 99 -4.32 10.59 6.67
N GLY A 100 -4.67 11.15 7.82
CA GLY A 100 -5.46 12.36 7.95
C GLY A 100 -6.50 12.23 9.07
N GLU A 101 -7.29 13.28 9.27
CA GLU A 101 -8.40 13.29 10.22
C GLU A 101 -9.73 13.37 9.48
N GLU A 102 -10.11 14.56 8.99
CA GLU A 102 -11.37 14.76 8.26
C GLU A 102 -11.25 14.43 6.76
N THR A 103 -10.11 14.76 6.17
CA THR A 103 -9.75 14.40 4.80
C THR A 103 -8.58 13.45 4.85
N LEU A 104 -8.82 12.21 4.45
CA LEU A 104 -7.84 11.13 4.51
C LEU A 104 -7.24 10.88 3.12
N VAL A 105 -5.92 10.80 3.04
CA VAL A 105 -5.21 10.28 1.88
C VAL A 105 -5.00 8.80 2.09
N CYS A 106 -5.67 7.99 1.27
CA CYS A 106 -5.67 6.54 1.38
C CYS A 106 -4.85 5.90 0.26
N ASN A 107 -4.16 4.83 0.60
CA ASN A 107 -3.51 3.91 -0.32
C ASN A 107 -4.04 2.50 -0.05
N TRP A 108 -4.63 1.88 -1.06
CA TRP A 108 -4.91 0.44 -1.06
C TRP A 108 -3.83 -0.25 -1.87
N ILE A 109 -3.04 -1.07 -1.19
CA ILE A 109 -1.88 -1.75 -1.73
C ILE A 109 -2.14 -3.25 -1.78
N TYR A 110 -1.79 -3.91 -2.88
CA TYR A 110 -1.65 -5.36 -2.92
C TYR A 110 -0.52 -5.79 -3.84
N GLY A 111 0.07 -6.95 -3.58
CA GLY A 111 1.19 -7.43 -4.38
C GLY A 111 1.56 -8.88 -4.09
N ILE A 112 2.42 -9.42 -4.96
CA ILE A 112 2.99 -10.75 -4.82
C ILE A 112 4.41 -10.58 -4.30
N ARG A 113 4.66 -11.08 -3.09
CA ARG A 113 6.01 -11.14 -2.50
C ARG A 113 6.59 -12.53 -2.75
N THR A 114 7.70 -12.58 -3.49
CA THR A 114 8.46 -13.81 -3.65
C THR A 114 9.29 -14.06 -2.38
N LYS A 115 9.36 -15.32 -1.93
CA LYS A 115 10.24 -15.68 -0.79
C LYS A 115 11.73 -15.59 -1.15
N SER A 116 12.06 -15.58 -2.43
CA SER A 116 13.41 -15.52 -2.99
C SER A 116 14.02 -14.11 -2.97
N GLY A 117 13.22 -13.07 -2.68
CA GLY A 117 13.68 -11.69 -2.87
C GLY A 117 13.80 -11.29 -4.35
N GLU A 118 13.19 -12.07 -5.25
CA GLU A 118 12.97 -11.67 -6.64
C GLU A 118 11.92 -10.55 -6.68
N GLU A 119 11.99 -9.71 -7.71
CA GLU A 119 11.17 -8.52 -7.93
C GLU A 119 9.72 -8.72 -7.45
N SER A 120 9.34 -7.94 -6.44
CA SER A 120 7.96 -7.82 -6.00
C SER A 120 7.38 -6.62 -6.72
N TRP A 121 6.12 -6.68 -7.12
CA TRP A 121 5.44 -5.53 -7.66
C TRP A 121 4.19 -5.30 -6.83
N ASP A 122 4.12 -4.13 -6.21
CA ASP A 122 2.96 -3.66 -5.45
C ASP A 122 2.11 -2.78 -6.37
N MET A 123 0.82 -3.09 -6.40
CA MET A 123 -0.23 -2.31 -7.06
C MET A 123 -0.86 -1.41 -6.02
N VAL A 124 -0.86 -0.11 -6.26
CA VAL A 124 -1.34 0.91 -5.33
C VAL A 124 -2.48 1.69 -5.97
N LEU A 125 -3.66 1.67 -5.35
CA LEU A 125 -4.74 2.63 -5.61
C LEU A 125 -4.67 3.73 -4.56
N ARG A 126 -4.31 4.94 -4.99
CA ARG A 126 -4.30 6.15 -4.16
C ARG A 126 -5.54 6.99 -4.40
N PHE A 127 -6.12 7.50 -3.34
CA PHE A 127 -7.30 8.35 -3.39
C PHE A 127 -7.45 9.21 -2.12
N THR A 128 -8.35 10.19 -2.17
CA THR A 128 -8.74 11.02 -1.04
C THR A 128 -10.17 10.68 -0.64
N TYR A 129 -10.35 10.37 0.64
CA TYR A 129 -11.62 10.07 1.28
C TYR A 129 -11.99 11.19 2.26
N ASP A 130 -13.21 11.69 2.17
CA ASP A 130 -13.78 12.69 3.07
C ASP A 130 -14.66 11.98 4.12
N ALA A 131 -14.26 12.05 5.39
CA ALA A 131 -14.93 11.36 6.48
C ALA A 131 -16.27 11.98 6.90
N HIS A 132 -16.53 13.24 6.55
CA HIS A 132 -17.81 13.91 6.83
C HIS A 132 -18.89 13.48 5.84
N THR A 133 -18.51 13.35 4.57
CA THR A 133 -19.42 12.99 3.47
C THR A 133 -19.39 11.50 3.14
N GLU A 134 -18.48 10.74 3.77
CA GLU A 134 -18.21 9.33 3.51
C GLU A 134 -17.99 9.03 2.02
N SER A 135 -17.28 9.93 1.33
CA SER A 135 -17.16 9.91 -0.12
C SER A 135 -15.70 9.97 -0.59
N ILE A 136 -15.44 9.38 -1.75
CA ILE A 136 -14.14 9.45 -2.42
C ILE A 136 -14.17 10.56 -3.46
N ARG A 137 -13.14 11.39 -3.42
CA ARG A 137 -12.89 12.41 -4.44
C ARG A 137 -12.42 11.75 -5.73
N GLN A 138 -13.27 11.65 -6.73
CA GLN A 138 -12.95 10.97 -8.00
C GLN A 138 -11.74 11.58 -8.72
N ASP A 139 -11.55 12.91 -8.62
CA ASP A 139 -10.40 13.61 -9.19
C ASP A 139 -9.07 13.26 -8.52
N SER A 140 -9.09 12.63 -7.35
CA SER A 140 -7.91 12.21 -6.60
C SER A 140 -7.42 10.79 -6.92
N LEU A 141 -8.20 10.01 -7.68
CA LEU A 141 -7.87 8.63 -8.02
C LEU A 141 -6.55 8.57 -8.81
N ALA A 142 -5.66 7.68 -8.39
CA ALA A 142 -4.44 7.36 -9.10
C ALA A 142 -4.08 5.89 -8.87
N CYS A 143 -3.58 5.22 -9.89
CA CYS A 143 -3.07 3.86 -9.76
C CYS A 143 -1.58 3.83 -10.14
N ILE A 144 -0.78 3.23 -9.27
CA ILE A 144 0.68 3.24 -9.37
C ILE A 144 1.18 1.82 -9.14
N GLN A 145 2.07 1.35 -10.00
CA GLN A 145 2.81 0.13 -9.80
C GLN A 145 4.22 0.45 -9.29
N VAL A 146 4.64 -0.21 -8.21
CA VAL A 146 5.90 0.06 -7.51
C VAL A 146 6.68 -1.26 -7.38
N PRO A 147 7.98 -1.29 -7.70
CA PRO A 147 8.84 -2.46 -7.47
C PRO A 147 9.17 -2.68 -5.98
#